data_AF-A0AA43RME6-F1
#
_entry.id   AF-A0AA43RME6-F1
#
_cell.length_a   1.000
_cell.length_b   1.000
_cell.length_c   1.000
_cell.angle_alpha   90.00
_cell.angle_beta   90.00
_cell.angle_gamma   90.00
#
_symmetry.space_group_name_H-M   'P 1'
#
loop_
_entity.id
_entity.type
_entity.pdbx_description
1 polymer ?
#
loop_
_entity_poly.entity_id
_entity_poly.type
_entity_poly.pdbx_seq_one_letter_code
_entity_poly.pdbx_strand_id
1 'polypeptide(L)'
;MLRVEKILFKNDRVEIEILDETHLTSEARLKFSSLVAENYPQILMQDCRNSHGSKFGDCLKTTSLAHVLEHVIICNMQGTAADFKLFKDTGDKAGCDPSVSPSSSHITRSLIFVGKTTKMGPNLAKIELKYYDDIHALGAIKRSIEDVNEMLNACLD
;
A
#
# COMPACT_ATOMS: atom_id res chain seq x y z
N MET A 1 -11.21 -14.06 -5.09
CA MET A 1 -10.37 -13.47 -4.02
C MET A 1 -8.98 -13.20 -4.55
N LEU A 2 -8.22 -12.30 -3.92
CA LEU A 2 -6.81 -12.07 -4.25
C LEU A 2 -5.93 -13.05 -3.47
N ARG A 3 -5.01 -13.72 -4.17
CA ARG A 3 -4.02 -14.64 -3.57
C ARG A 3 -2.62 -14.26 -4.00
N VAL A 4 -1.67 -14.32 -3.08
CA VAL A 4 -0.25 -14.19 -3.40
C VAL A 4 0.26 -15.53 -3.90
N GLU A 5 0.74 -15.56 -5.13
CA GLU A 5 1.43 -16.72 -5.70
C GLU A 5 2.90 -16.72 -5.34
N LYS A 6 3.51 -15.53 -5.33
CA LYS A 6 4.95 -15.37 -5.14
C LYS A 6 5.30 -14.00 -4.60
N ILE A 7 6.26 -13.97 -3.68
CA ILE A 7 6.95 -12.76 -3.24
C ILE A 7 8.45 -12.95 -3.51
N LEU A 8 9.06 -11.97 -4.17
CA LEU A 8 10.50 -11.94 -4.43
C LEU A 8 11.07 -10.60 -3.99
N PHE A 9 11.89 -10.62 -2.94
CA PHE A 9 12.67 -9.46 -2.52
C PHE A 9 13.92 -9.30 -3.38
N LYS A 10 14.16 -8.07 -3.84
CA LYS A 10 15.36 -7.62 -4.54
C LYS A 10 15.92 -6.41 -3.79
N ASN A 11 17.17 -6.06 -4.07
CA ASN A 11 17.90 -5.02 -3.33
C ASN A 11 17.17 -3.68 -3.17
N ASP A 12 16.29 -3.30 -4.12
CA ASP A 12 15.60 -2.00 -4.11
C ASP A 12 14.07 -2.11 -4.28
N ARG A 13 13.53 -3.32 -4.44
CA ARG A 13 12.12 -3.55 -4.72
C ARG A 13 11.66 -4.95 -4.36
N VAL A 14 10.38 -5.06 -4.02
CA VAL A 14 9.68 -6.33 -3.87
C VAL A 14 8.79 -6.54 -5.09
N GLU A 15 8.82 -7.75 -5.63
CA GLU A 15 7.94 -8.20 -6.70
C GLU A 15 6.93 -9.18 -6.12
N ILE A 16 5.65 -8.94 -6.37
CA ILE A 16 4.55 -9.73 -5.84
C ILE A 16 3.70 -10.19 -7.02
N GLU A 17 3.57 -11.50 -7.19
CA GLU A 17 2.64 -12.07 -8.16
C GLU A 17 1.30 -12.34 -7.45
N ILE A 18 0.24 -11.74 -7.98
CA ILE A 18 -1.12 -11.80 -7.45
C ILE A 18 -2.01 -12.51 -8.44
N LEU A 19 -2.65 -13.58 -7.98
CA LEU A 19 -3.76 -14.21 -8.66
C LEU A 19 -5.07 -13.53 -8.22
N ASP A 20 -5.86 -13.09 -9.20
CA ASP A 20 -7.18 -12.51 -9.01
C ASP A 20 -8.24 -13.46 -9.58
N GLU A 21 -8.92 -14.18 -8.68
CA GLU A 21 -10.03 -15.08 -9.03
C GLU A 21 -11.39 -14.41 -8.83
N THR A 22 -11.42 -13.08 -8.76
CA THR A 22 -12.62 -12.32 -8.38
C THR A 22 -13.36 -11.81 -9.61
N HIS A 23 -14.67 -12.05 -9.65
CA HIS A 23 -15.56 -11.48 -10.65
C HIS A 23 -16.56 -10.57 -9.96
N LEU A 24 -16.36 -9.26 -10.10
CA LEU A 24 -17.26 -8.26 -9.53
C LEU A 24 -18.30 -7.83 -10.57
N THR A 25 -19.57 -7.78 -10.16
CA THR A 25 -20.58 -7.00 -10.88
C THR A 25 -20.26 -5.51 -10.79
N SER A 26 -20.86 -4.69 -11.64
CA SER A 26 -20.69 -3.23 -11.57
C SER A 26 -21.13 -2.66 -10.21
N GLU A 27 -22.18 -3.22 -9.61
CA GLU A 27 -22.68 -2.82 -8.29
C GLU A 27 -21.69 -3.20 -7.18
N ALA A 28 -21.22 -4.46 -7.15
CA ALA A 28 -20.22 -4.91 -6.20
C ALA A 28 -18.91 -4.12 -6.33
N ARG A 29 -18.52 -3.75 -7.55
CA ARG A 29 -17.36 -2.89 -7.81
C ARG A 29 -17.52 -1.49 -7.20
N LEU A 30 -18.69 -0.88 -7.31
CA LEU A 30 -18.96 0.43 -6.71
C LEU A 30 -18.93 0.35 -5.18
N LYS A 31 -19.56 -0.66 -4.59
CA LYS A 31 -19.54 -0.91 -3.14
C LYS A 31 -18.11 -1.10 -2.63
N PHE A 32 -17.32 -1.94 -3.32
CA PHE A 32 -15.91 -2.17 -3.00
C PHE A 32 -15.09 -0.88 -3.07
N SER A 33 -15.24 -0.08 -4.12
CA SER A 33 -14.52 1.19 -4.23
C SER A 33 -14.88 2.18 -3.11
N SER A 34 -16.14 2.22 -2.67
CA SER A 34 -16.53 3.03 -1.50
C SER A 34 -15.87 2.53 -0.22
N LEU A 35 -15.90 1.22 0.05
CA LEU A 35 -15.23 0.64 1.23
C LEU A 35 -13.73 0.94 1.23
N VAL A 36 -13.06 0.83 0.09
CA VAL A 36 -11.63 1.16 -0.03
C VAL A 36 -11.40 2.64 0.29
N ALA A 37 -12.23 3.55 -0.23
CA ALA A 37 -12.09 4.99 0.03
C ALA A 37 -12.38 5.35 1.50
N GLU A 38 -13.28 4.64 2.16
CA GLU A 38 -13.62 4.85 3.58
C GLU A 38 -12.50 4.35 4.51
N ASN A 39 -11.95 3.17 4.23
CA ASN A 39 -10.87 2.57 5.03
C ASN A 39 -9.50 3.20 4.75
N TYR A 40 -9.30 3.70 3.53
CA TYR A 40 -8.05 4.33 3.09
C TYR A 40 -8.30 5.71 2.43
N PRO A 41 -8.78 6.73 3.17
CA PRO A 41 -9.12 8.03 2.57
C PRO A 41 -7.98 8.69 1.79
N GLN A 42 -6.74 8.52 2.25
CA GLN A 42 -5.54 9.04 1.62
C GLN A 42 -5.26 8.42 0.24
N ILE A 43 -5.82 7.24 -0.06
CA ILE A 43 -5.62 6.55 -1.35
C ILE A 43 -6.12 7.40 -2.51
N LEU A 44 -7.16 8.20 -2.29
CA LEU A 44 -7.78 9.05 -3.31
C LEU A 44 -6.83 10.11 -3.85
N MET A 45 -5.88 10.57 -3.02
CA MET A 45 -4.96 11.66 -3.31
C MET A 45 -3.59 11.20 -3.80
N GLN A 46 -3.34 9.89 -3.83
CA GLN A 46 -2.08 9.34 -4.31
C GLN A 46 -1.89 9.62 -5.80
N ASP A 47 -0.70 10.07 -6.18
CA ASP A 47 -0.34 10.26 -7.58
C ASP A 47 -0.37 8.90 -8.30
N CYS A 48 -1.07 8.85 -9.42
CA CYS A 48 -1.21 7.64 -10.21
C CYS A 48 -1.15 7.99 -11.69
N ARG A 49 -0.32 7.26 -12.45
CA ARG A 49 -0.30 7.38 -13.91
C ARG A 49 -1.42 6.51 -14.47
N ASN A 50 -2.55 7.14 -14.80
CA ASN A 50 -3.70 6.46 -15.37
C ASN A 50 -4.36 7.34 -16.46
N SER A 51 -5.34 6.78 -17.18
CA SER A 51 -6.03 7.47 -18.29
C SER A 51 -7.22 8.34 -17.85
N HIS A 52 -7.56 8.37 -16.56
CA HIS A 52 -8.76 9.03 -16.02
C HIS A 52 -8.43 10.32 -15.27
N GLY A 53 -7.18 10.48 -14.82
CA GLY A 53 -6.69 11.68 -14.17
C GLY A 53 -5.31 11.48 -13.56
N SER A 54 -4.86 12.44 -12.75
CA SER A 54 -3.53 12.40 -12.13
C SER A 54 -3.51 11.70 -10.78
N LYS A 55 -4.70 11.43 -10.21
CA LYS A 55 -4.87 10.84 -8.89
C LYS A 55 -5.42 9.43 -9.00
N PHE A 56 -5.14 8.60 -8.01
CA PHE A 56 -5.68 7.24 -7.98
C PHE A 56 -7.20 7.23 -7.82
N GLY A 57 -7.76 8.18 -7.05
CA GLY A 57 -9.21 8.34 -6.90
C GLY A 57 -9.95 8.46 -8.24
N ASP A 58 -9.31 9.04 -9.26
CA ASP A 58 -9.89 9.21 -10.61
C ASP A 58 -10.12 7.87 -11.33
N CYS A 59 -9.37 6.82 -10.97
CA CYS A 59 -9.45 5.49 -11.60
C CYS A 59 -9.85 4.36 -10.64
N LEU A 60 -10.09 4.66 -9.36
CA LEU A 60 -10.36 3.68 -8.30
C LEU A 60 -11.51 2.72 -8.65
N LYS A 61 -12.52 3.18 -9.40
CA LYS A 61 -13.70 2.39 -9.79
C LYS A 61 -13.48 1.50 -11.01
N THR A 62 -12.51 1.82 -11.85
CA THR A 62 -12.35 1.22 -13.18
C THR A 62 -11.06 0.42 -13.33
N THR A 63 -10.09 0.62 -12.43
CA THR A 63 -8.81 -0.10 -12.48
C THR A 63 -8.91 -1.55 -11.98
N SER A 64 -7.85 -2.34 -12.16
CA SER A 64 -7.79 -3.74 -11.68
C SER A 64 -7.67 -3.83 -10.15
N LEU A 65 -8.10 -4.95 -9.56
CA LEU A 65 -7.94 -5.19 -8.12
C LEU A 65 -6.47 -5.25 -7.68
N ALA A 66 -5.58 -5.77 -8.52
CA ALA A 66 -4.14 -5.74 -8.26
C ALA A 66 -3.58 -4.31 -8.14
N HIS A 67 -4.09 -3.38 -8.96
CA HIS A 67 -3.68 -1.97 -8.89
C HIS A 67 -4.25 -1.26 -7.65
N VAL A 68 -5.46 -1.63 -7.22
CA VAL A 68 -5.98 -1.21 -5.91
C VAL A 68 -5.09 -1.73 -4.79
N LEU A 69 -4.74 -3.02 -4.82
CA LEU A 69 -3.88 -3.63 -3.81
C LEU A 69 -2.51 -2.94 -3.75
N GLU A 70 -1.88 -2.58 -4.88
CA GLU A 70 -0.64 -1.80 -4.91
C GLU A 70 -0.75 -0.52 -4.07
N HIS A 71 -1.78 0.29 -4.32
CA HIS A 71 -1.99 1.56 -3.62
C HIS A 71 -2.35 1.36 -2.14
N VAL A 72 -3.06 0.28 -1.79
CA VAL A 72 -3.33 -0.08 -0.39
C VAL A 72 -2.04 -0.52 0.34
N ILE A 73 -1.14 -1.26 -0.32
CA ILE A 73 0.17 -1.61 0.25
C ILE A 73 0.98 -0.33 0.50
N ILE A 74 0.98 0.62 -0.44
CA ILE A 74 1.62 1.93 -0.26
C ILE A 74 1.05 2.67 0.96
N CYS A 75 -0.27 2.69 1.16
CA CYS A 75 -0.89 3.27 2.35
C CYS A 75 -0.36 2.65 3.65
N ASN A 76 -0.31 1.31 3.73
CA ASN A 76 0.15 0.61 4.92
C ASN A 76 1.64 0.78 5.18
N MET A 77 2.47 0.85 4.12
CA MET A 77 3.89 1.18 4.24
C MET A 77 4.11 2.61 4.76
N GLN A 78 3.28 3.57 4.33
CA GLN A 78 3.35 4.95 4.82
C GLN A 78 2.91 5.07 6.29
N GLY A 79 1.83 4.39 6.68
CA GLY A 79 1.34 4.38 8.06
C GLY A 79 2.37 3.80 9.04
N THR A 80 2.89 2.61 8.72
CA THR A 80 3.93 1.95 9.54
C THR A 80 5.21 2.78 9.67
N ALA A 81 5.64 3.47 8.61
CA ALA A 81 6.78 4.38 8.67
C ALA A 81 6.53 5.61 9.56
N ALA A 82 5.30 6.15 9.58
CA ALA A 82 4.92 7.26 10.45
C ALA A 82 4.91 6.83 11.93
N ASP A 83 4.37 5.65 12.23
CA ASP A 83 4.34 5.08 13.58
C ASP A 83 5.76 4.82 14.11
N PHE A 84 6.64 4.28 13.27
CA PHE A 84 8.05 4.07 13.61
C PHE A 84 8.78 5.38 13.93
N LYS A 85 8.48 6.45 13.20
CA LYS A 85 9.02 7.79 13.47
C LYS A 85 8.56 8.30 14.84
N LEU A 86 7.27 8.18 15.15
CA LEU A 86 6.72 8.60 16.44
C LEU A 86 7.35 7.82 17.61
N PHE A 87 7.57 6.52 17.43
CA PHE A 87 8.23 5.69 18.44
C PHE A 87 9.68 6.13 18.70
N LYS A 88 10.49 6.41 17.67
CA LYS A 88 11.84 6.95 17.84
C LYS A 88 11.87 8.32 18.52
N ASP A 89 11.00 9.24 18.10
CA ASP A 89 10.92 10.60 18.67
C ASP A 89 10.49 10.59 20.16
N THR A 90 9.82 9.52 20.61
CA THR A 90 9.37 9.35 22.00
C THR A 90 10.37 8.54 22.84
N GLY A 91 11.05 7.56 22.25
CA GLY A 91 12.03 6.69 22.92
C GLY A 91 13.33 7.39 23.34
N ASP A 92 13.73 8.45 22.63
CA ASP A 92 14.94 9.23 22.96
C ASP A 92 14.72 10.26 24.09
N LYS A 93 13.48 10.43 24.60
CA LYS A 93 13.18 11.38 25.70
C LYS A 93 13.24 10.78 27.11
N ALA A 94 13.62 9.50 27.25
CA ALA A 94 13.62 8.83 28.55
C ALA A 94 14.93 8.95 29.35
N GLY A 95 15.96 9.69 28.89
CA GLY A 95 17.16 9.84 29.72
C GLY A 95 18.36 10.58 29.12
N CYS A 96 18.23 11.85 28.76
CA CYS A 96 19.42 12.68 28.53
C CYS A 96 19.27 14.12 29.01
N ASP A 97 20.35 14.54 29.67
CA ASP A 97 20.71 15.86 30.18
C ASP A 97 20.19 17.05 29.34
N PRO A 98 19.60 18.10 29.95
CA PRO A 98 19.04 19.26 29.24
C PRO A 98 20.08 20.14 28.51
N SER A 99 21.37 19.77 28.49
CA SER A 99 22.45 20.56 27.92
C SER A 99 22.97 20.12 26.53
N VAL A 100 22.44 19.05 25.94
CA VAL A 100 22.86 18.61 24.59
C VAL A 100 21.81 19.00 23.56
N SER A 101 22.11 20.04 22.78
CA SER A 101 21.32 20.40 21.60
C SER A 101 21.33 19.23 20.61
N PRO A 102 20.18 18.72 20.14
CA PRO A 102 20.16 17.66 19.14
C PRO A 102 20.56 18.26 17.79
N SER A 103 21.85 18.26 17.48
CA SER A 103 22.39 18.50 16.15
C SER A 103 22.32 17.22 15.30
N SER A 104 21.19 16.52 15.30
CA SER A 104 20.98 15.38 14.41
C SER A 104 20.13 15.82 13.22
N SER A 105 20.76 16.57 12.34
CA SER A 105 20.28 16.85 10.98
C SER A 105 20.47 15.61 10.09
N HIS A 106 20.04 14.43 10.54
CA HIS A 106 19.84 13.30 9.66
C HIS A 106 18.54 13.56 8.89
N ILE A 107 18.73 14.26 7.77
CA ILE A 107 17.79 14.46 6.66
C ILE A 107 16.88 13.23 6.56
N THR A 108 15.69 13.34 7.13
CA THR A 108 14.63 12.35 6.93
C THR A 108 14.14 12.58 5.51
N ARG A 109 14.77 11.90 4.55
CA ARG A 109 14.19 11.78 3.21
C ARG A 109 12.78 11.27 3.41
N SER A 110 11.78 12.06 3.01
CA SER A 110 10.41 11.59 2.87
C SER A 110 10.48 10.25 2.15
N LEU A 111 10.08 9.15 2.81
CA LEU A 111 10.12 7.83 2.19
C LEU A 111 9.07 7.84 1.08
N ILE A 112 9.52 8.02 -0.16
CA ILE A 112 8.66 8.01 -1.33
C ILE A 112 8.49 6.54 -1.72
N PHE A 113 7.34 5.97 -1.39
CA PHE A 113 6.93 4.66 -1.87
C PHE A 113 6.33 4.81 -3.27
N VAL A 114 6.83 4.01 -4.21
CA VAL A 114 6.37 4.00 -5.61
C VAL A 114 6.13 2.55 -6.00
N GLY A 115 5.00 2.32 -6.67
CA GLY A 115 4.64 1.03 -7.20
C GLY A 115 4.46 1.01 -8.71
N LYS A 116 4.31 -0.19 -9.24
CA LYS A 116 3.86 -0.45 -10.60
C LYS A 116 3.11 -1.78 -10.67
N THR A 117 1.91 -1.76 -11.21
CA THR A 117 1.14 -2.97 -11.55
C THR A 117 1.27 -3.30 -13.03
N THR A 118 1.51 -4.58 -13.33
CA THR A 118 1.58 -5.12 -14.69
C THR A 118 0.70 -6.36 -14.81
N LYS A 119 -0.17 -6.42 -15.83
CA LYS A 119 -0.95 -7.63 -16.12
C LYS A 119 -0.03 -8.69 -16.76
N MET A 120 0.01 -9.89 -16.18
CA MET A 120 0.86 -11.01 -16.62
C MET A 120 0.05 -12.11 -17.32
N GLY A 121 -1.27 -12.17 -17.09
CA GLY A 121 -2.19 -13.12 -17.70
C GLY A 121 -3.65 -12.70 -17.46
N PRO A 122 -4.64 -13.56 -17.79
CA PRO A 122 -6.05 -13.26 -17.58
C PRO A 122 -6.36 -12.89 -16.12
N ASN A 123 -5.86 -13.72 -15.19
CA ASN A 123 -6.09 -13.60 -13.75
C ASN A 123 -4.80 -13.34 -12.96
N LEU A 124 -3.66 -13.15 -13.64
CA LEU A 124 -2.37 -12.98 -12.98
C LEU A 124 -1.85 -11.56 -13.22
N ALA A 125 -1.45 -10.91 -12.14
CA ALA A 125 -0.80 -9.60 -12.16
C ALA A 125 0.49 -9.63 -11.35
N LYS A 126 1.40 -8.71 -11.67
CA LYS A 126 2.63 -8.48 -10.93
C LYS A 126 2.63 -7.05 -10.40
N ILE A 127 2.83 -6.91 -9.09
CA ILE A 127 3.04 -5.64 -8.40
C ILE A 127 4.53 -5.52 -8.09
N GLU A 128 5.14 -4.40 -8.46
CA GLU A 128 6.53 -4.07 -8.12
C GLU A 128 6.51 -2.84 -7.21
N LEU A 129 7.11 -2.91 -6.03
CA LEU A 129 7.10 -1.84 -5.03
C LEU A 129 8.50 -1.54 -4.54
N LYS A 130 8.87 -0.25 -4.47
CA LYS A 130 10.05 0.16 -3.71
C LYS A 130 9.76 0.03 -2.22
N TYR A 131 10.74 -0.52 -1.49
CA TYR A 131 10.67 -0.64 -0.03
C TYR A 131 12.00 -0.23 0.60
N TYR A 132 11.98 0.04 1.90
CA TYR A 132 13.18 0.42 2.67
C TYR A 132 13.55 -0.64 3.72
N ASP A 133 12.54 -1.29 4.29
CA ASP A 133 12.67 -2.32 5.31
C ASP A 133 11.80 -3.51 4.90
N ASP A 134 12.39 -4.69 4.81
CA ASP A 134 11.75 -5.90 4.29
C ASP A 134 10.70 -6.46 5.24
N ILE A 135 10.95 -6.42 6.55
CA ILE A 135 10.00 -6.86 7.58
C ILE A 135 8.75 -5.97 7.55
N HIS A 136 8.93 -4.65 7.52
CA HIS A 136 7.81 -3.70 7.40
C HIS A 136 7.08 -3.86 6.07
N ALA A 137 7.80 -4.05 4.96
CA ALA A 137 7.18 -4.30 3.66
C ALA A 137 6.34 -5.58 3.68
N LEU A 138 6.86 -6.68 4.23
CA LEU A 138 6.14 -7.94 4.34
C LEU A 138 4.89 -7.81 5.22
N GLY A 139 5.00 -7.10 6.34
CA GLY A 139 3.87 -6.80 7.22
C GLY A 139 2.78 -5.97 6.53
N ALA A 140 3.17 -4.93 5.79
CA ALA A 140 2.24 -4.10 5.02
C ALA A 140 1.57 -4.91 3.91
N ILE A 141 2.32 -5.72 3.16
CA ILE A 141 1.79 -6.60 2.10
C ILE A 141 0.73 -7.52 2.69
N LYS A 142 1.06 -8.25 3.76
CA LYS A 142 0.13 -9.18 4.42
C LYS A 142 -1.17 -8.49 4.82
N ARG A 143 -1.07 -7.38 5.57
CA ARG A 143 -2.24 -6.64 6.04
C ARG A 143 -3.11 -6.15 4.88
N SER A 144 -2.49 -5.58 3.84
CA SER A 144 -3.22 -5.08 2.68
C SER A 144 -3.99 -6.17 1.93
N ILE A 145 -3.43 -7.38 1.83
CA ILE A 145 -4.13 -8.51 1.21
C ILE A 145 -5.33 -8.92 2.06
N GLU A 146 -5.15 -9.03 3.37
CA GLU A 146 -6.21 -9.36 4.33
C GLU A 146 -7.36 -8.34 4.23
N ASP A 147 -7.04 -7.04 4.34
CA ASP A 147 -8.03 -5.95 4.30
C ASP A 147 -8.79 -5.91 2.97
N VAL A 148 -8.08 -6.01 1.83
CA VAL A 148 -8.72 -6.01 0.51
C VAL A 148 -9.64 -7.22 0.34
N ASN A 149 -9.21 -8.38 0.80
CA ASN A 149 -10.01 -9.60 0.73
C ASN A 149 -11.25 -9.54 1.63
N GLU A 150 -11.15 -8.96 2.82
CA GLU A 150 -12.29 -8.71 3.70
C GLU A 150 -13.30 -7.76 3.04
N MET A 151 -12.83 -6.64 2.48
CA MET A 151 -13.69 -5.70 1.73
C MET A 151 -14.35 -6.35 0.51
N LEU A 152 -13.65 -7.25 -0.19
CA LEU A 152 -14.21 -7.99 -1.33
C LEU A 152 -15.33 -8.93 -0.88
N ASN A 153 -15.13 -9.69 0.20
CA ASN A 153 -16.16 -10.59 0.74
C ASN A 153 -17.43 -9.82 1.13
N ALA A 154 -17.27 -8.68 1.82
CA ALA A 154 -18.40 -7.83 2.18
C ALA A 154 -19.19 -7.26 0.97
N CYS A 155 -18.64 -7.33 -0.24
CA CYS A 155 -19.29 -6.89 -1.47
C CYS A 155 -19.87 -8.01 -2.33
N LEU A 156 -19.50 -9.27 -2.04
CA LEU A 156 -19.93 -10.45 -2.78
C LEU A 156 -21.08 -11.20 -2.09
N ASP A 157 -21.31 -10.92 -0.80
CA ASP A 157 -22.50 -11.30 -0.05
C ASP A 157 -23.72 -10.44 -0.43
#